data_AF-A0A9P6ARM0-F1
#
_entry.id   AF-A0A9P6ARM0-F1
#
_cell.length_a   1.000
_cell.length_b   1.000
_cell.length_c   1.000
_cell.angle_alpha   90.00
_cell.angle_beta   90.00
_cell.angle_gamma   90.00
#
_symmetry.space_group_name_H-M   'P 1'
#
loop_
_entity.id
_entity.type
_entity.pdbx_description
1 polymer ?
#
loop_
_entity_poly.entity_id
_entity_poly.type
_entity_poly.pdbx_seq_one_letter_code
_entity_poly.pdbx_strand_id
1 'polypeptide(L)'
;MYPEIILPGDLPYLPSMMRNIENDVALRTKATNLCGQSAVLFMDLLMEVLDKHPDAVGRGDLLKLLQRVVEASDQLPSRLLITGVTGMIYNNQGGEATIFKCRHGDRDVAARVIHVKSSDNDTDMTRSLQGIRREIIVHRQLRNRHILELLGIIETDQHPLTIITPWMENGQASNT
;
A
#
# COMPACT_ATOMS: atom_id res chain seq x y z
N MET A 1 -4.19 -30.32 1.68
CA MET A 1 -3.08 -30.00 2.60
C MET A 1 -1.95 -29.44 1.73
N TYR A 2 -1.91 -28.12 1.57
CA TYR A 2 -0.83 -27.45 0.83
C TYR A 2 0.36 -27.28 1.78
N PRO A 3 1.61 -27.39 1.30
CA PRO A 3 2.76 -27.21 2.17
C PRO A 3 2.80 -25.75 2.63
N GLU A 4 2.86 -25.54 3.95
CA GLU A 4 3.22 -24.26 4.54
C GLU A 4 4.61 -23.88 4.02
N ILE A 5 4.68 -22.82 3.22
CA ILE A 5 5.94 -22.21 2.84
C ILE A 5 6.42 -21.41 4.06
N ILE A 6 7.13 -22.10 4.97
CA ILE A 6 7.87 -21.46 6.06
C ILE A 6 9.06 -20.76 5.42
N LEU A 7 8.98 -19.44 5.25
CA LEU A 7 10.10 -18.64 4.75
C LEU A 7 11.03 -18.34 5.94
N PRO A 8 12.29 -18.84 5.93
CA PRO A 8 13.25 -18.51 6.97
C PRO A 8 13.57 -17.02 6.90
N GLY A 9 13.42 -16.32 8.03
CA GLY A 9 13.40 -14.86 8.11
C GLY A 9 14.68 -14.11 7.73
N ASP A 10 15.79 -14.81 7.47
CA ASP A 10 17.13 -14.24 7.24
C ASP A 10 17.90 -14.99 6.14
N LEU A 11 17.30 -15.17 4.96
CA LEU A 11 18.03 -15.69 3.81
C LEU A 11 18.73 -14.54 3.08
N PRO A 12 20.07 -14.43 3.13
CA PRO A 12 20.83 -13.32 2.52
C PRO A 12 20.67 -13.23 1.00
N TYR A 13 20.06 -14.24 0.38
CA TYR A 13 19.79 -14.35 -1.04
C TYR A 13 18.37 -13.93 -1.44
N LEU A 14 17.47 -13.61 -0.50
CA LEU A 14 16.10 -13.19 -0.80
C LEU A 14 16.02 -11.99 -1.75
N PRO A 15 16.79 -10.89 -1.57
CA PRO A 15 16.76 -9.77 -2.50
C PRO A 15 17.19 -10.19 -3.92
N SER A 16 18.25 -11.01 -4.03
CA SER A 16 18.74 -11.52 -5.31
C SER A 16 17.74 -12.45 -5.99
N MET A 17 17.10 -13.34 -5.23
CA MET A 17 16.08 -14.25 -5.73
C MET A 17 14.86 -13.49 -6.26
N MET A 18 14.36 -12.51 -5.50
CA MET A 18 13.22 -11.70 -5.92
C MET A 18 13.56 -10.80 -7.12
N ARG A 19 14.80 -10.30 -7.20
CA ARG A 19 15.29 -9.61 -8.40
C ARG A 19 15.35 -10.54 -9.61
N ASN A 20 15.70 -11.81 -9.44
CA ASN A 20 15.68 -12.78 -10.54
C ASN A 20 14.25 -13.02 -11.04
N ILE A 21 13.25 -13.03 -10.15
CA ILE A 21 11.82 -13.12 -10.55
C ILE A 21 11.43 -11.96 -11.46
N GLU A 22 11.82 -10.73 -11.13
CA GLU A 22 11.50 -9.56 -11.95
C GLU A 22 12.21 -9.56 -13.33
N ASN A 23 13.42 -10.11 -13.41
CA ASN A 23 14.19 -10.16 -14.66
C ASN A 23 13.83 -11.38 -15.55
N ASP A 24 13.33 -12.46 -14.98
CA ASP A 24 12.88 -13.64 -15.71
C ASP A 24 11.41 -13.49 -16.15
N VAL A 25 11.17 -13.50 -17.46
CA VAL A 25 9.83 -13.33 -18.04
C VAL A 25 8.85 -14.38 -17.52
N ALA A 26 9.26 -15.65 -17.42
CA ALA A 26 8.38 -16.74 -17.03
C ALA A 26 8.04 -16.68 -15.54
N LEU A 27 9.00 -16.36 -14.68
CA LEU A 27 8.75 -16.18 -13.25
C LEU A 27 7.90 -14.95 -12.98
N ARG A 28 8.16 -13.83 -13.67
CA ARG A 28 7.36 -12.63 -13.59
C ARG A 28 5.90 -12.89 -13.99
N THR A 29 5.67 -13.58 -15.11
CA THR A 29 4.31 -13.95 -15.53
C THR A 29 3.61 -14.83 -14.49
N LYS A 30 4.33 -15.79 -13.87
CA LYS A 30 3.76 -16.58 -12.77
C LYS A 30 3.39 -15.71 -11.57
N ALA A 31 4.24 -14.76 -11.20
CA ALA A 31 3.99 -13.85 -10.09
C ALA A 31 2.78 -12.93 -10.34
N THR A 32 2.64 -12.38 -11.55
CA THR A 32 1.49 -11.53 -11.90
C THR A 32 0.18 -12.30 -12.08
N ASN A 33 0.26 -13.61 -12.30
CA ASN A 33 -0.92 -14.47 -12.37
C ASN A 33 -1.38 -14.99 -11.00
N LEU A 34 -0.68 -14.63 -9.91
CA LEU A 34 -1.15 -14.93 -8.56
C LEU A 34 -2.46 -14.17 -8.29
N CYS A 35 -3.39 -14.81 -7.61
CA CYS A 35 -4.66 -14.20 -7.19
C CYS A 35 -5.03 -14.62 -5.77
N GLY A 36 -5.94 -13.85 -5.15
CA GLY A 36 -6.45 -14.12 -3.82
C GLY A 36 -5.34 -14.17 -2.77
N GLN A 37 -5.43 -15.15 -1.86
CA GLN A 37 -4.49 -15.26 -0.74
C GLN A 37 -3.03 -15.41 -1.18
N SER A 38 -2.77 -16.10 -2.29
CA SER A 38 -1.41 -16.30 -2.79
C SER A 38 -0.77 -15.00 -3.27
N ALA A 39 -1.53 -14.12 -3.91
CA ALA A 39 -1.05 -12.79 -4.30
C ALA A 39 -0.72 -11.95 -3.07
N VAL A 40 -1.63 -11.92 -2.09
CA VAL A 40 -1.47 -11.18 -0.84
C VAL A 40 -0.21 -11.61 -0.08
N LEU A 41 -0.02 -12.92 0.12
CA LEU A 41 1.18 -13.44 0.81
C LEU A 41 2.47 -13.11 0.05
N PHE A 42 2.46 -13.19 -1.28
CA PHE A 42 3.62 -12.84 -2.08
C PHE A 42 3.95 -11.34 -1.98
N MET A 43 2.93 -10.47 -2.00
CA MET A 43 3.10 -9.03 -1.81
C MET A 43 3.61 -8.68 -0.41
N ASP A 44 3.09 -9.34 0.64
CA ASP A 44 3.56 -9.14 2.01
C ASP A 44 5.04 -9.52 2.18
N LEU A 45 5.46 -10.60 1.51
CA LEU A 45 6.86 -11.00 1.44
C LEU A 45 7.73 -9.99 0.70
N LEU A 46 7.29 -9.51 -0.46
CA LEU A 46 8.01 -8.48 -1.22
C LEU A 46 8.19 -7.21 -0.38
N MET A 47 7.14 -6.77 0.32
CA MET A 47 7.22 -5.64 1.24
C MET A 47 8.16 -5.91 2.41
N GLU A 48 8.17 -7.12 2.97
CA GLU A 48 9.13 -7.46 4.03
C GLU A 48 10.57 -7.30 3.57
N VAL A 49 10.89 -7.80 2.38
CA VAL A 49 12.23 -7.67 1.78
C VAL A 49 12.56 -6.20 1.53
N LEU A 50 11.62 -5.42 0.99
CA LEU A 50 11.79 -3.98 0.78
C LEU A 50 11.99 -3.21 2.10
N ASP A 51 11.31 -3.61 3.16
CA ASP A 51 11.36 -2.95 4.47
C ASP A 51 12.64 -3.30 5.24
N LYS A 52 13.12 -4.54 5.14
CA LYS A 52 14.37 -5.01 5.77
C LYS A 52 15.63 -4.54 5.03
N HIS A 53 15.52 -4.29 3.72
CA HIS A 53 16.67 -3.93 2.88
C HIS A 53 16.41 -2.63 2.09
N PRO A 54 16.35 -1.47 2.78
CA PRO A 54 16.07 -0.17 2.14
C PRO A 54 17.13 0.24 1.10
N ASP A 55 18.36 -0.24 1.23
CA ASP A 55 19.49 0.11 0.35
C ASP A 55 19.90 -1.02 -0.61
N ALA A 56 19.07 -2.07 -0.74
CA ALA A 56 19.41 -3.21 -1.59
C ALA A 56 19.54 -2.82 -3.07
N VAL A 57 20.58 -3.35 -3.71
CA VAL A 57 20.73 -3.31 -5.17
C VAL A 57 19.54 -4.02 -5.81
N GLY A 58 18.83 -3.34 -6.72
CA GLY A 58 17.61 -3.87 -7.34
C GLY A 58 16.33 -3.57 -6.56
N ARG A 59 16.35 -2.74 -5.52
CA ARG A 59 15.14 -2.25 -4.83
C ARG A 59 14.08 -1.73 -5.80
N GLY A 60 14.49 -0.98 -6.82
CA GLY A 60 13.59 -0.47 -7.85
C GLY A 60 12.89 -1.57 -8.65
N ASP A 61 13.57 -2.68 -8.90
CA ASP A 61 13.01 -3.85 -9.60
C ASP A 61 11.98 -4.56 -8.71
N LEU A 62 12.28 -4.72 -7.42
CA LEU A 62 11.35 -5.28 -6.43
C LEU A 62 10.08 -4.43 -6.28
N LEU A 63 10.24 -3.10 -6.25
CA LEU A 63 9.11 -2.18 -6.18
C LEU A 63 8.23 -2.27 -7.43
N LYS A 64 8.84 -2.40 -8.62
CA LYS A 64 8.10 -2.62 -9.87
C LYS A 64 7.35 -3.95 -9.87
N LEU A 65 7.99 -5.02 -9.39
CA LEU A 65 7.35 -6.32 -9.26
C LEU A 65 6.13 -6.25 -8.33
N LEU A 66 6.30 -5.62 -7.16
CA LEU A 66 5.20 -5.39 -6.22
C LEU A 66 4.06 -4.60 -6.86
N GLN A 67 4.36 -3.49 -7.56
CA GLN A 67 3.35 -2.71 -8.28
C GLN A 67 2.60 -3.54 -9.33
N ARG A 68 3.30 -4.38 -10.10
CA ARG A 68 2.67 -5.25 -11.10
C ARG A 68 1.76 -6.31 -10.48
N VAL A 69 2.14 -6.88 -9.35
CA VAL A 69 1.29 -7.87 -8.65
C VAL A 69 0.04 -7.18 -8.08
N VAL A 70 0.18 -5.96 -7.54
CA VAL A 70 -0.96 -5.14 -7.08
C VAL A 70 -1.91 -4.82 -8.25
N GLU A 71 -1.37 -4.39 -9.40
CA GLU A 71 -2.15 -4.09 -10.60
C GLU A 71 -2.87 -5.33 -11.16
N ALA A 72 -2.20 -6.49 -11.16
CA ALA A 72 -2.77 -7.72 -11.74
C ALA A 72 -3.77 -8.43 -10.83
N SER A 73 -3.61 -8.31 -9.50
CA SER A 73 -4.50 -8.94 -8.52
C SER A 73 -5.64 -8.05 -8.05
N ASP A 74 -5.56 -6.73 -8.31
CA ASP A 74 -6.44 -5.70 -7.73
C ASP A 74 -6.50 -5.73 -6.19
N GLN A 75 -5.44 -6.23 -5.55
CA GLN A 75 -5.32 -6.36 -4.10
C GLN A 75 -4.16 -5.55 -3.56
N LEU A 76 -4.26 -5.15 -2.30
CA LEU A 76 -3.16 -4.58 -1.55
C LEU A 76 -2.57 -5.64 -0.60
N PRO A 77 -1.28 -5.53 -0.26
CA PRO A 77 -0.67 -6.34 0.79
C PRO A 77 -1.44 -6.21 2.11
N SER A 78 -1.65 -7.33 2.81
CA SER A 78 -2.44 -7.35 4.05
C SER A 78 -1.79 -6.55 5.18
N ARG A 79 -0.45 -6.43 5.15
CA ARG A 79 0.31 -5.64 6.15
C ARG A 79 0.03 -4.15 6.12
N LEU A 80 -0.64 -3.64 5.09
CA LEU A 80 -1.08 -2.25 5.05
C LEU A 80 -2.40 -2.03 5.80
N LEU A 81 -3.20 -3.07 5.98
CA LEU A 81 -4.49 -2.98 6.65
C LEU A 81 -4.28 -2.74 8.14
N ILE A 82 -4.91 -1.68 8.65
CA ILE A 82 -4.92 -1.39 10.08
C ILE A 82 -6.35 -1.39 10.62
N THR A 83 -6.49 -1.75 11.88
CA THR A 83 -7.78 -1.83 12.58
C THR A 83 -7.78 -0.94 13.81
N GLY A 84 -8.94 -0.71 14.42
CA GLY A 84 -9.02 0.07 15.67
C GLY A 84 -8.92 1.59 15.51
N VAL A 85 -9.10 2.11 14.29
CA VAL A 85 -9.28 3.56 14.08
C VAL A 85 -10.72 3.95 14.42
N THR A 86 -10.88 4.98 15.25
CA THR A 86 -12.17 5.41 15.81
C THR A 86 -12.32 6.93 15.82
N GLY A 87 -13.53 7.42 16.09
CA GLY A 87 -13.77 8.85 16.33
C GLY A 87 -13.51 9.72 15.10
N MET A 88 -14.08 9.37 13.94
CA MET A 88 -13.94 10.16 12.71
C MET A 88 -14.66 11.51 12.87
N ILE A 89 -13.89 12.56 13.10
CA ILE A 89 -14.34 13.95 13.17
C ILE A 89 -13.99 14.62 11.85
N TYR A 90 -15.00 15.14 11.16
CA TYR A 90 -14.79 15.90 9.94
C TYR A 90 -13.90 17.10 10.22
N ASN A 91 -12.85 17.29 9.42
CA ASN A 91 -11.95 18.42 9.54
C ASN A 91 -12.03 19.31 8.30
N ASN A 92 -11.63 18.78 7.14
CA ASN A 92 -11.56 19.54 5.89
C ASN A 92 -11.87 18.67 4.68
N GLN A 93 -12.51 19.26 3.67
CA GLN A 93 -12.67 18.67 2.34
C GLN A 93 -11.71 19.38 1.36
N GLY A 94 -10.83 18.61 0.73
CA GLY A 94 -10.09 19.04 -0.44
C GLY A 94 -10.83 18.66 -1.73
N GLY A 95 -10.26 19.00 -2.89
CA GLY A 95 -10.86 18.67 -4.19
C GLY A 95 -10.89 17.17 -4.51
N GLU A 96 -9.92 16.40 -4.03
CA GLU A 96 -9.75 14.98 -4.39
C GLU A 96 -9.94 14.01 -3.21
N ALA A 97 -10.05 14.55 -1.99
CA ALA A 97 -10.19 13.73 -0.79
C ALA A 97 -10.84 14.53 0.35
N THR A 98 -11.52 13.81 1.24
CA THR A 98 -11.93 14.33 2.54
C THR A 98 -10.95 13.89 3.61
N ILE A 99 -10.52 14.81 4.47
CA ILE A 99 -9.66 14.53 5.62
C ILE A 99 -10.50 14.56 6.89
N PHE A 100 -10.49 13.44 7.60
CA PHE A 100 -11.05 13.31 8.94
C PHE A 100 -9.92 13.26 9.96
N LYS A 101 -10.13 13.87 11.12
CA LYS A 101 -9.32 13.61 12.31
C LYS A 101 -9.90 12.37 12.99
N CYS A 102 -9.05 11.42 13.38
CA CYS A 102 -9.45 10.17 14.02
C CYS A 102 -8.48 9.82 15.14
N ARG A 103 -8.78 8.78 15.92
CA ARG A 103 -7.87 8.19 16.92
C ARG A 103 -7.51 6.76 16.56
N HIS A 104 -6.24 6.42 16.74
CA HIS A 104 -5.73 5.05 16.68
C HIS A 104 -4.93 4.77 17.96
N GLY A 105 -5.54 4.01 18.88
CA GLY A 105 -5.09 3.96 20.27
C GLY A 105 -5.10 5.35 20.90
N ASP A 106 -3.98 5.75 21.50
CA ASP A 106 -3.87 7.05 22.16
C ASP A 106 -3.47 8.21 21.22
N ARG A 107 -3.20 7.94 19.94
CA ARG A 107 -2.68 8.92 19.00
C ARG A 107 -3.77 9.47 18.09
N ASP A 108 -3.70 10.77 17.81
CA ASP A 108 -4.47 11.40 16.75
C ASP A 108 -3.86 11.05 15.39
N VAL A 109 -4.72 10.67 14.46
CA VAL A 109 -4.36 10.31 13.07
C VAL A 109 -5.26 11.05 12.09
N ALA A 110 -4.80 11.21 10.87
CA ALA A 110 -5.60 11.71 9.76
C ALA A 110 -6.08 10.53 8.91
N ALA A 111 -7.38 10.50 8.61
CA ALA A 111 -7.95 9.60 7.63
C ALA A 111 -8.29 10.37 6.36
N ARG A 112 -7.52 10.10 5.30
CA ARG A 112 -7.73 10.64 3.95
C ARG A 112 -8.60 9.68 3.16
N VAL A 113 -9.89 10.01 3.07
CA VAL A 113 -10.87 9.29 2.25
C VAL A 113 -10.78 9.84 0.84
N ILE A 114 -10.26 9.05 -0.08
CA ILE A 114 -10.08 9.47 -1.47
C ILE A 114 -11.42 9.37 -2.20
N HIS A 115 -11.79 10.43 -2.92
CA HIS A 115 -13.02 10.43 -3.70
C HIS A 115 -12.78 9.67 -4.99
N VAL A 116 -13.30 8.45 -5.07
CA VAL A 116 -13.32 7.75 -6.36
C VAL A 116 -14.46 8.32 -7.16
N LYS A 117 -14.16 8.94 -8.30
CA LYS A 117 -15.18 9.52 -9.18
C LYS A 117 -16.10 8.38 -9.62
N SER A 118 -17.36 8.42 -9.16
CA SER A 118 -18.41 7.57 -9.70
C SER A 118 -18.63 7.95 -11.16
N SER A 119 -17.96 7.24 -12.07
CA SER A 119 -18.28 7.23 -13.48
C SER A 119 -19.34 6.17 -13.73
N ASP A 120 -20.25 6.42 -14.67
CA ASP A 120 -21.18 5.39 -15.19
C ASP A 120 -20.44 4.24 -15.91
N ASN A 121 -19.12 4.36 -16.06
CA ASN A 121 -18.23 3.38 -16.66
C ASN A 121 -17.38 2.69 -15.57
N ASP A 122 -17.59 1.40 -15.36
CA ASP A 122 -16.81 0.55 -14.44
C ASP A 122 -15.30 0.58 -14.73
N THR A 123 -14.92 0.82 -15.99
CA THR A 123 -13.52 0.87 -16.41
C THR A 123 -12.77 2.05 -15.77
N ASP A 124 -13.42 3.21 -15.65
CA ASP A 124 -12.77 4.43 -15.14
C ASP A 124 -12.70 4.43 -13.61
N MET A 125 -13.68 3.82 -12.95
CA MET A 125 -13.65 3.47 -11.52
C MET A 125 -12.45 2.55 -11.22
N THR A 126 -12.31 1.46 -11.98
CA THR A 126 -11.20 0.49 -11.81
C THR A 126 -9.84 1.16 -11.99
N ARG A 127 -9.66 1.97 -13.04
CA ARG A 127 -8.42 2.73 -13.27
C ARG A 127 -8.10 3.69 -12.13
N SER A 128 -9.12 4.36 -11.59
CA SER A 128 -8.95 5.28 -10.46
C SER A 128 -8.47 4.54 -9.21
N LEU A 129 -9.08 3.40 -8.90
CA LEU A 129 -8.65 2.53 -7.79
C LEU A 129 -7.22 2.01 -7.99
N GLN A 130 -6.85 1.60 -9.21
CA GLN A 130 -5.48 1.18 -9.52
C GLN A 130 -4.47 2.31 -9.29
N GLY A 131 -4.80 3.55 -9.69
CA GLY A 131 -3.99 4.73 -9.40
C GLY A 131 -3.76 4.93 -7.90
N ILE A 132 -4.84 4.81 -7.10
CA ILE A 132 -4.79 4.95 -5.64
C ILE A 132 -3.93 3.83 -5.02
N ARG A 133 -4.12 2.57 -5.42
CA ARG A 133 -3.32 1.43 -4.94
C ARG A 133 -1.83 1.65 -5.23
N ARG A 134 -1.50 2.16 -6.41
CA ARG A 134 -0.12 2.51 -6.76
C ARG A 134 0.44 3.63 -5.90
N GLU A 135 -0.34 4.68 -5.63
CA GLU A 135 0.03 5.76 -4.71
C GLU A 135 0.35 5.21 -3.32
N ILE A 136 -0.51 4.33 -2.78
CA ILE A 136 -0.33 3.67 -1.49
C ILE A 136 1.00 2.91 -1.43
N ILE A 137 1.32 2.09 -2.44
CA ILE A 137 2.57 1.31 -2.48
C ILE A 137 3.79 2.23 -2.54
N VAL A 138 3.76 3.27 -3.38
CA VAL A 138 4.85 4.24 -3.45
C VAL A 138 5.02 4.94 -2.11
N HIS A 139 3.92 5.45 -1.53
CA HIS A 139 3.91 6.15 -0.26
C HIS A 139 4.47 5.29 0.87
N ARG A 140 4.07 4.01 0.97
CA ARG A 140 4.64 3.06 1.94
C ARG A 140 6.16 2.97 1.88
N GLN A 141 6.72 3.09 0.67
CA GLN A 141 8.15 2.88 0.42
C GLN A 141 8.98 4.17 0.51
N LEU A 142 8.33 5.33 0.67
CA LEU A 142 8.97 6.62 0.93
C LEU A 142 9.27 6.76 2.42
N ARG A 143 10.47 6.37 2.85
CA ARG A 143 10.94 6.53 4.23
C ARG A 143 11.90 7.71 4.32
N ASN A 144 11.37 8.88 4.68
CA ASN A 144 12.17 10.08 4.92
C ASN A 144 11.50 10.92 6.02
N ARG A 145 12.29 11.52 6.92
CA ARG A 145 11.78 12.34 8.03
C ARG A 145 10.93 13.55 7.61
N HIS A 146 11.03 13.97 6.36
CA HIS A 146 10.29 15.12 5.79
C HIS A 146 9.09 14.70 4.93
N ILE A 147 8.88 13.40 4.74
CA ILE A 147 7.70 12.86 4.04
C ILE A 147 6.78 12.29 5.12
N LEU A 148 5.50 12.64 5.04
CA LEU A 148 4.51 12.12 5.97
C LEU A 148 4.45 10.60 5.86
N GLU A 149 4.58 9.90 6.98
CA GLU A 149 4.55 8.44 6.99
C GLU A 149 3.13 7.91 6.68
N LEU A 150 3.06 6.83 5.89
CA LEU A 150 1.86 6.01 5.77
C LEU A 150 1.79 5.02 6.94
N LEU A 151 0.82 5.20 7.83
CA LEU A 151 0.60 4.28 8.95
C LEU A 151 -0.12 3.00 8.50
N GLY A 152 -1.01 3.14 7.51
CA GLY A 152 -1.78 2.03 6.96
C GLY A 152 -2.98 2.51 6.16
N ILE A 153 -3.86 1.58 5.86
CA ILE A 153 -5.12 1.82 5.15
C ILE A 153 -6.28 1.16 5.87
N ILE A 154 -7.48 1.68 5.61
CA ILE A 154 -8.74 1.06 6.00
C ILE A 154 -9.57 0.87 4.73
N GLU A 155 -10.14 -0.32 4.59
CA GLU A 155 -11.12 -0.63 3.56
C GLU A 155 -12.48 -0.80 4.24
N THR A 156 -13.47 -0.03 3.82
CA THR A 156 -14.86 -0.17 4.27
C THR A 156 -15.80 -0.18 3.07
N ASP A 157 -17.00 -0.72 3.24
CA ASP A 157 -18.02 -0.76 2.19
C ASP A 157 -18.38 0.65 1.67
N GLN A 158 -18.26 1.67 2.54
CA GLN A 158 -18.56 3.06 2.21
C GLN A 158 -17.36 3.78 1.58
N HIS A 159 -16.14 3.40 1.95
CA HIS A 159 -14.90 4.03 1.54
C HIS A 159 -13.88 2.94 1.19
N PRO A 160 -13.80 2.55 -0.10
CA PRO A 160 -13.04 1.37 -0.49
C PRO A 160 -11.54 1.50 -0.21
N LEU A 161 -11.00 2.73 -0.19
CA LEU A 161 -9.61 3.00 0.16
C LEU A 161 -9.50 4.29 0.98
N THR A 162 -9.19 4.14 2.27
CA THR A 162 -8.90 5.26 3.18
C THR A 162 -7.45 5.17 3.64
N ILE A 163 -6.67 6.23 3.39
CA ILE A 163 -5.26 6.31 3.78
C ILE A 163 -5.14 6.89 5.19
N ILE A 164 -4.38 6.24 6.06
CA ILE A 164 -4.14 6.68 7.44
C ILE A 164 -2.71 7.17 7.61
N THR A 165 -2.57 8.39 8.13
CA THR A 165 -1.29 9.06 8.38
C THR A 165 -1.29 9.73 9.76
N PRO A 166 -0.13 10.13 10.31
CA PRO A 166 -0.09 10.94 11.52
C PRO A 166 -0.86 12.25 11.37
N TRP A 167 -1.54 12.69 12.43
CA TRP A 167 -2.16 14.00 12.47
C TRP A 167 -1.10 15.11 12.51
N MET A 168 -1.22 16.08 11.61
CA MET A 168 -0.29 17.23 11.52
C MET A 168 -0.99 18.47 12.06
N GLU A 169 -0.70 18.85 13.31
CA GLU A 169 -1.40 19.95 14.02
C GLU A 169 -1.40 21.28 13.27
N ASN A 170 -0.33 21.57 12.53
CA ASN A 170 -0.16 22.85 11.83
C ASN A 170 -0.65 22.82 10.37
N GLY A 171 -1.22 21.72 9.90
CA GLY A 171 -1.79 21.61 8.56
C GLY A 171 -0.79 21.88 7.42
N GLN A 172 -1.25 22.60 6.37
CA GLN A 172 -0.47 22.90 5.17
C GLN A 172 0.37 24.17 5.33
N ALA A 173 1.59 24.16 4.79
CA ALA A 173 2.52 25.30 4.85
C ALA A 173 2.03 26.56 4.12
N SER A 174 1.05 26.46 3.21
CA SER A 174 0.48 27.62 2.51
C SER A 174 -0.48 28.46 3.35
N ASN A 175 -0.70 28.10 4.62
CA ASN A 175 -1.53 28.85 5.57
C ASN A 175 -0.75 29.90 6.40
N THR A 176 0.51 30.18 6.05
CA THR A 176 1.34 31.28 6.60
C THR A 176 1.61 32.32 5.55
#